data_AF-C1D4Z2-F1
#
_entry.id   AF-C1D4Z2-F1
#
_cell.length_a   1.000
_cell.length_b   1.000
_cell.length_c   1.000
_cell.angle_alpha   90.00
_cell.angle_beta   90.00
_cell.angle_gamma   90.00
#
_symmetry.space_group_name_H-M   'P 1'
#
loop_
_entity.id
_entity.type
_entity.pdbx_description
1 polymer ?
#
loop_
_entity_poly.entity_id
_entity_poly.type
_entity_poly.pdbx_seq_one_letter_code
_entity_poly.pdbx_strand_id
1 'polypeptide(L)'
;MNLEFELQTLINALLLVSASYLAAQWWRQNRFVKASVRGIDPVGEAEVFLFQGKVKEAIRVLKGALEDEPDDLSVKVALLRAYGEAGQASQYDQLAKDVAGQLRQEPVWGQIKKTGQLLSPDNKLYY
;
A
#
# COMPACT_ATOMS: atom_id res chain seq x y z
N MET A 1 44.06 34.83 -10.50
CA MET A 1 42.80 34.05 -10.52
C MET A 1 43.18 32.61 -10.79
N ASN A 2 42.89 31.68 -9.89
CA ASN A 2 43.42 30.32 -9.97
C ASN A 2 42.51 29.46 -10.86
N LEU A 3 42.98 29.11 -12.07
CA LEU A 3 42.21 28.38 -13.08
C LEU A 3 41.71 27.03 -12.57
N GLU A 4 42.48 26.36 -11.71
CA GLU A 4 42.09 25.09 -11.09
C GLU A 4 40.90 25.26 -10.13
N PHE A 5 40.82 26.38 -9.40
CA PHE A 5 39.71 26.68 -8.50
C PHE A 5 38.42 26.94 -9.29
N GLU A 6 38.50 27.70 -10.38
CA GLU A 6 37.37 27.93 -11.28
C GLU A 6 36.88 26.61 -11.91
N LEU A 7 37.79 25.78 -12.41
CA LEU A 7 37.45 24.48 -13.01
C LEU A 7 36.78 23.55 -12.01
N GLN A 8 37.31 23.46 -10.79
CA GLN A 8 36.71 22.65 -9.72
C GLN A 8 35.32 23.15 -9.33
N THR A 9 35.12 24.47 -9.30
CA THR A 9 33.81 25.08 -9.00
C THR A 9 32.78 24.74 -10.07
N LEU A 10 33.16 24.82 -11.35
CA LEU A 10 32.31 24.45 -12.47
C LEU A 10 31.97 22.96 -12.48
N ILE A 11 32.94 22.09 -12.19
CA ILE A 11 32.72 20.64 -12.04
C ILE A 11 31.73 20.36 -10.90
N ASN A 12 31.94 20.96 -9.73
CA ASN A 12 31.04 20.80 -8.58
C ASN A 12 29.62 21.29 -8.89
N ALA A 13 29.48 22.44 -9.56
CA ALA A 13 28.18 22.96 -9.98
C ALA A 13 27.47 22.01 -10.96
N LEU A 14 28.18 21.48 -11.96
CA LEU A 14 27.63 20.51 -12.91
C LEU A 14 27.20 19.20 -12.23
N LEU A 15 27.99 18.72 -11.27
CA LEU A 15 27.65 17.54 -10.47
C LEU A 15 26.40 17.78 -9.62
N LEU A 16 26.26 18.95 -9.00
CA LEU A 16 25.07 19.29 -8.20
C LEU A 16 23.80 19.37 -9.06
N VAL A 17 23.88 20.00 -10.24
CA VAL A 17 22.74 20.10 -11.16
C VAL A 17 22.35 18.72 -11.66
N SER A 18 23.32 17.89 -12.07
CA SER A 18 23.04 16.53 -12.56
C SER A 18 22.49 15.61 -11.47
N ALA A 19 23.04 15.65 -10.26
CA ALA A 19 22.51 14.93 -9.10
C ALA A 19 21.09 15.36 -8.74
N SER A 20 20.81 16.67 -8.75
CA SER A 20 19.47 17.21 -8.48
C SER A 20 18.46 16.76 -9.54
N TYR A 21 18.86 16.77 -10.81
CA TYR A 21 18.03 16.30 -11.92
C TYR A 21 17.71 14.80 -11.79
N LEU A 22 18.71 13.97 -11.51
CA LEU A 22 18.52 12.53 -11.33
C LEU A 22 17.65 12.22 -10.11
N ALA A 23 17.82 12.95 -9.01
CA ALA A 23 16.99 12.82 -7.82
C ALA A 23 15.53 13.20 -8.09
N ALA A 24 15.28 14.31 -8.79
CA ALA A 24 13.94 14.73 -9.17
C ALA A 24 13.27 13.74 -10.14
N GLN A 25 14.05 13.22 -11.09
CA GLN A 25 13.59 12.20 -12.04
C GLN A 25 13.24 10.90 -11.32
N TRP A 26 14.08 10.46 -10.39
CA TRP A 26 13.84 9.28 -9.57
C TRP A 26 12.59 9.45 -8.70
N TRP A 27 12.42 10.62 -8.07
CA TRP A 27 11.22 10.96 -7.32
C TRP A 27 9.96 10.86 -8.18
N ARG A 28 9.98 11.38 -9.43
CA ARG A 28 8.84 11.25 -10.35
C ARG A 28 8.51 9.81 -10.69
N GLN A 29 9.53 8.96 -10.91
CA GLN A 29 9.33 7.56 -11.27
C GLN A 29 8.76 6.74 -10.10
N ASN A 30 9.18 7.02 -8.87
CA ASN A 30 8.74 6.28 -7.69
C ASN A 30 7.57 6.93 -6.94
N ARG A 31 6.98 8.00 -7.48
CA ARG A 31 5.86 8.69 -6.84
C ARG A 31 4.59 7.84 -6.93
N PHE A 32 4.16 7.32 -5.79
CA PHE A 32 2.81 6.80 -5.65
C PHE A 32 1.79 7.94 -5.68
N VAL A 33 0.77 7.81 -6.52
CA VAL A 33 -0.38 8.74 -6.57
C VAL A 33 -1.61 7.98 -6.10
N LYS A 34 -2.24 8.45 -5.03
CA LYS A 34 -3.45 7.85 -4.45
C LYS A 34 -4.56 7.70 -5.51
N ALA A 35 -5.40 6.68 -5.35
CA ALA A 35 -6.53 6.45 -6.24
C ALA A 35 -7.55 7.61 -6.19
N SER A 36 -7.82 8.13 -4.98
CA SER A 36 -8.69 9.28 -4.72
C SER A 36 -8.30 10.51 -5.56
N VAL A 37 -7.01 10.86 -5.57
CA VAL A 37 -6.46 11.98 -6.36
C VAL A 37 -6.63 11.78 -7.87
N ARG A 38 -6.69 10.52 -8.32
CA ARG A 38 -6.92 10.17 -9.73
C ARG A 38 -8.41 10.04 -10.08
N GLY A 39 -9.32 10.21 -9.12
CA GLY A 39 -10.77 10.01 -9.31
C GLY A 39 -11.14 8.54 -9.54
N ILE A 40 -10.32 7.61 -9.06
CA ILE A 40 -10.51 6.16 -9.21
C ILE A 40 -10.92 5.59 -7.86
N ASP A 41 -11.94 4.71 -7.86
CA ASP A 41 -12.31 3.95 -6.67
C ASP A 41 -11.16 3.02 -6.24
N PRO A 42 -10.60 3.19 -5.03
CA PRO A 42 -9.48 2.38 -4.55
C PRO A 42 -9.82 0.90 -4.41
N VAL A 43 -11.08 0.55 -4.09
CA VAL A 43 -11.48 -0.85 -3.96
C VAL A 43 -11.47 -1.51 -5.33
N GLY A 44 -12.17 -0.93 -6.31
CA GLY A 44 -12.17 -1.42 -7.70
C GLY A 44 -10.77 -1.51 -8.31
N GLU A 45 -9.90 -0.52 -8.09
CA GLU A 45 -8.52 -0.58 -8.58
C GLU A 45 -7.71 -1.70 -7.91
N ALA A 46 -7.83 -1.87 -6.59
CA ALA A 46 -7.15 -2.93 -5.87
C ALA A 46 -7.62 -4.32 -6.33
N GLU A 47 -8.91 -4.49 -6.60
CA GLU A 47 -9.48 -5.72 -7.13
C GLU A 47 -8.90 -6.09 -8.50
N VAL A 48 -8.74 -5.10 -9.38
CA VAL A 48 -8.05 -5.29 -10.66
C VAL A 48 -6.59 -5.71 -10.45
N PHE A 49 -5.90 -5.16 -9.46
CA PHE A 49 -4.54 -5.57 -9.12
C PHE A 49 -4.48 -7.00 -8.57
N LEU A 50 -5.39 -7.40 -7.68
CA LEU A 50 -5.47 -8.77 -7.15
C LEU A 50 -5.73 -9.78 -8.28
N PHE A 51 -6.66 -9.49 -9.19
CA PHE A 51 -6.91 -10.33 -10.37
C PHE A 51 -5.67 -10.53 -11.24
N GLN A 52 -4.79 -9.53 -11.32
CA GLN A 52 -3.52 -9.58 -12.03
C GLN A 52 -2.37 -10.23 -11.22
N GLY A 53 -2.62 -10.67 -9.99
CA GLY A 53 -1.60 -11.18 -9.07
C GLY A 53 -0.67 -10.09 -8.50
N LYS A 54 -1.01 -8.80 -8.69
CA LYS A 54 -0.25 -7.63 -8.24
C LYS A 54 -0.62 -7.25 -6.80
N VAL A 55 -0.43 -8.19 -5.88
CA VAL A 55 -0.92 -8.06 -4.51
C VAL A 55 -0.27 -6.90 -3.76
N LYS A 56 1.01 -6.60 -4.03
CA LYS A 56 1.73 -5.47 -3.40
C LYS A 56 1.14 -4.12 -3.79
N GLU A 57 0.76 -3.97 -5.05
CA GLU A 57 0.12 -2.78 -5.60
C GLU A 57 -1.28 -2.60 -5.01
N ALA A 58 -2.07 -3.68 -4.92
CA ALA A 58 -3.38 -3.66 -4.27
C ALA A 58 -3.31 -3.16 -2.82
N ILE A 59 -2.39 -3.73 -2.02
CA ILE A 59 -2.17 -3.31 -0.63
C ILE A 59 -1.78 -1.82 -0.57
N ARG A 60 -0.93 -1.35 -1.49
CA ARG A 60 -0.50 0.05 -1.53
C ARG A 60 -1.68 0.99 -1.81
N VAL A 61 -2.53 0.66 -2.78
CA VAL A 61 -3.75 1.44 -3.09
C VAL A 61 -4.66 1.54 -1.88
N LEU A 62 -4.97 0.40 -1.26
CA LEU A 62 -5.91 0.34 -0.14
C LEU A 62 -5.38 1.06 1.11
N LYS A 63 -4.09 0.91 1.42
CA LYS A 63 -3.46 1.69 2.50
C LYS A 63 -3.51 3.19 2.23
N GLY A 64 -3.24 3.60 0.98
CA GLY A 64 -3.33 4.99 0.58
C GLY A 64 -4.74 5.57 0.74
N ALA A 65 -5.78 4.75 0.53
CA ALA A 65 -7.17 5.15 0.75
C ALA A 65 -7.51 5.28 2.25
N LEU A 66 -7.03 4.37 3.09
CA LEU A 66 -7.22 4.44 4.55
C LEU A 66 -6.46 5.61 5.21
N GLU A 67 -5.47 6.21 4.55
CA GLU A 67 -4.90 7.48 5.01
C GLU A 67 -5.88 8.65 4.89
N ASP A 68 -6.80 8.60 3.93
CA ASP A 68 -7.81 9.63 3.69
C ASP A 68 -9.06 9.35 4.54
N GLU A 69 -9.53 8.09 4.54
CA GLU A 69 -10.72 7.64 5.28
C GLU A 69 -10.41 6.36 6.10
N PRO A 70 -9.88 6.49 7.33
CA PRO A 70 -9.38 5.35 8.13
C PRO A 70 -10.44 4.33 8.52
N ASP A 71 -11.72 4.73 8.53
CA ASP A 71 -12.84 3.90 8.99
C ASP A 71 -13.66 3.30 7.84
N ASP A 72 -13.22 3.46 6.58
CA ASP A 72 -13.88 2.86 5.42
C ASP A 72 -13.81 1.33 5.49
N LEU A 73 -14.95 0.73 5.86
CA LEU A 73 -15.11 -0.71 5.99
C LEU A 73 -14.92 -1.46 4.66
N SER A 74 -15.34 -0.88 3.54
CA SER A 74 -15.18 -1.50 2.22
C SER A 74 -13.71 -1.62 1.86
N VAL A 75 -12.92 -0.57 2.12
CA VAL A 75 -11.46 -0.59 1.93
C VAL A 75 -10.78 -1.56 2.90
N LYS A 76 -11.19 -1.60 4.18
CA LYS A 76 -10.64 -2.56 5.15
C LYS A 76 -10.92 -4.03 4.75
N VAL A 77 -12.11 -4.33 4.23
CA VAL A 77 -12.46 -5.68 3.74
C VAL A 77 -11.60 -6.06 2.53
N ALA A 78 -11.44 -5.18 1.56
CA ALA A 78 -10.57 -5.41 0.41
C ALA A 78 -9.10 -5.60 0.86
N LEU A 79 -8.66 -4.86 1.88
CA LEU A 79 -7.31 -4.97 2.43
C LEU A 79 -7.10 -6.29 3.17
N LEU A 80 -8.10 -6.80 3.89
CA LEU A 80 -8.06 -8.16 4.45
C LEU A 80 -7.87 -9.20 3.35
N ARG A 81 -8.63 -9.11 2.26
CA ARG A 81 -8.44 -10.03 1.12
C ARG A 81 -7.02 -9.94 0.56
N ALA A 82 -6.51 -8.74 0.34
CA ALA A 82 -5.16 -8.53 -0.18
C ALA A 82 -4.08 -9.09 0.77
N TYR A 83 -4.22 -8.89 2.08
CA TYR A 83 -3.33 -9.53 3.06
C TYR A 83 -3.43 -11.06 3.06
N GLY A 84 -4.64 -11.59 2.85
CA GLY A 84 -4.87 -13.01 2.70
C GLY A 84 -4.13 -13.61 1.52
N GLU A 85 -4.25 -12.99 0.34
CA GLU A 85 -3.51 -13.40 -0.87
C GLU A 85 -1.99 -13.24 -0.70
N ALA A 86 -1.54 -12.25 0.08
CA ALA A 86 -0.13 -12.04 0.37
C ALA A 86 0.45 -13.00 1.44
N GLY A 87 -0.38 -13.79 2.14
CA GLY A 87 0.04 -14.58 3.29
C GLY A 87 0.50 -13.75 4.50
N GLN A 88 0.07 -12.49 4.58
CA GLN A 88 0.46 -11.55 5.65
C GLN A 88 -0.37 -11.76 6.92
N ALA A 89 -0.15 -12.88 7.61
CA ALA A 89 -0.94 -13.33 8.76
C ALA A 89 -1.03 -12.29 9.89
N SER A 90 0.09 -11.64 10.24
CA SER A 90 0.12 -10.66 11.33
C SER A 90 -0.75 -9.43 11.02
N GLN A 91 -0.62 -8.88 9.82
CA GLN A 91 -1.40 -7.71 9.37
C GLN A 91 -2.87 -8.08 9.20
N TYR A 92 -3.14 -9.28 8.69
CA TYR A 92 -4.48 -9.84 8.58
C TYR A 92 -5.15 -9.94 9.96
N ASP A 93 -4.48 -10.53 10.95
CA ASP A 93 -5.01 -10.72 12.30
C ASP A 93 -5.30 -9.39 13.01
N GLN A 94 -4.42 -8.40 12.84
CA GLN A 94 -4.62 -7.06 13.40
C GLN A 94 -5.86 -6.39 12.80
N LEU A 95 -5.98 -6.40 11.46
CA LEU A 95 -7.10 -5.76 10.78
C LEU A 95 -8.41 -6.53 11.01
N ALA A 96 -8.38 -7.86 11.06
CA ALA A 96 -9.56 -8.68 11.32
C ALA A 96 -10.09 -8.40 12.73
N LYS A 97 -9.21 -8.21 13.72
CA LYS A 97 -9.60 -7.83 15.08
C LYS A 97 -10.26 -6.46 15.12
N ASP A 98 -9.74 -5.49 14.37
CA ASP A 98 -10.30 -4.13 14.27
C ASP A 98 -11.74 -4.15 13.72
N VAL A 99 -11.96 -4.84 12.61
CA VAL A 99 -13.28 -4.87 11.96
C VAL A 99 -14.26 -5.87 12.58
N ALA A 100 -13.81 -6.74 13.49
CA ALA A 100 -14.65 -7.82 14.06
C ALA A 100 -15.93 -7.29 14.72
N GLY A 101 -15.86 -6.16 15.40
CA GLY A 101 -17.02 -5.56 16.07
C GLY A 101 -18.13 -5.15 15.09
N GLN A 102 -17.77 -4.78 13.88
CA GLN A 102 -18.68 -4.29 12.84
C GLN A 102 -19.12 -5.42 11.89
N LEU A 103 -18.23 -6.37 11.59
CA LEU A 103 -18.47 -7.36 10.55
C LEU A 103 -18.89 -8.73 11.06
N ARG A 104 -18.79 -9.06 12.35
CA ARG A 104 -19.05 -10.43 12.84
C ARG A 104 -20.39 -11.05 12.43
N GLN A 105 -21.43 -10.24 12.27
CA GLN A 105 -22.76 -10.69 11.86
C GLN A 105 -22.98 -10.62 10.34
N GLU A 106 -22.04 -10.01 9.61
CA GLU A 106 -22.12 -9.83 8.18
C GLU A 106 -21.65 -11.10 7.44
N PRO A 107 -22.22 -11.42 6.26
CA PRO A 107 -21.83 -12.60 5.48
C PRO A 107 -20.34 -12.67 5.15
N VAL A 108 -19.71 -11.51 4.95
CA VAL A 108 -18.28 -11.40 4.62
C VAL A 108 -17.38 -11.97 5.72
N TRP A 109 -17.83 -11.98 6.97
CA TRP A 109 -17.06 -12.52 8.09
C TRP A 109 -16.79 -14.02 7.95
N GLY A 110 -17.69 -14.77 7.30
CA GLY A 110 -17.46 -16.18 7.01
C GLY A 110 -16.19 -16.41 6.20
N GLN A 111 -15.97 -15.59 5.15
CA GLN A 111 -14.75 -15.65 4.35
C GLN A 111 -13.54 -15.17 5.15
N ILE A 112 -13.69 -14.12 5.97
CA ILE A 112 -12.61 -13.61 6.82
C ILE A 112 -12.13 -14.69 7.79
N LYS A 113 -13.05 -15.43 8.43
CA LYS A 113 -12.71 -16.55 9.31
C LYS A 113 -12.01 -17.66 8.56
N LYS A 114 -12.52 -18.08 7.40
CA LYS A 114 -11.93 -19.16 6.61
C LYS A 114 -10.48 -18.85 6.22
N THR A 115 -10.23 -17.64 5.71
CA THR A 115 -8.87 -17.21 5.37
C THR A 115 -8.00 -17.08 6.63
N GLY A 116 -8.53 -16.53 7.72
CA GLY A 116 -7.83 -16.41 9.01
C GLY A 116 -7.42 -17.77 9.60
N GLN A 117 -8.28 -18.78 9.53
CA GLN A 117 -7.96 -20.15 9.96
C GLN A 117 -6.81 -20.77 9.17
N LEU A 118 -6.69 -20.46 7.87
CA LEU A 118 -5.60 -20.94 7.03
C LEU A 118 -4.27 -20.25 7.38
N LEU A 119 -4.29 -18.96 7.71
CA LEU A 119 -3.11 -18.16 8.01
C LEU A 119 -2.63 -18.32 9.45
N SER A 120 -3.57 -18.37 10.40
CA SER A 120 -3.34 -18.39 11.85
C SER A 120 -4.29 -19.40 12.52
N PRO A 121 -4.04 -20.73 12.40
CA PRO A 121 -4.95 -21.77 12.88
C PRO A 121 -5.28 -21.70 14.38
N ASP A 122 -4.35 -21.18 15.19
CA ASP A 122 -4.48 -21.08 16.65
C ASP A 122 -5.20 -19.80 17.12
N ASN A 123 -5.53 -18.88 16.20
CA ASN A 123 -6.16 -17.61 16.55
C ASN A 123 -7.66 -17.79 16.80
N LYS A 124 -8.06 -17.67 18.07
CA LYS A 124 -9.46 -17.81 18.53
C LYS A 124 -10.44 -16.82 17.91
N LEU A 125 -9.97 -15.74 17.27
CA LEU A 125 -10.85 -14.80 16.57
C LEU A 125 -11.66 -15.48 15.45
N TYR A 126 -11.15 -16.58 14.90
CA TYR A 126 -11.71 -17.22 13.71
C TYR A 126 -12.59 -18.45 13.98
N TYR A 127 -12.98 -18.69 15.23
CA TYR A 127 -13.90 -19.76 15.63
C TYR A 127 -15.12 -19.15 16.30
#